data_AF-A0A966KFC0-F1
#
_entry.id   AF-A0A966KFC0-F1
#
_cell.length_a   1.000
_cell.length_b   1.000
_cell.length_c   1.000
_cell.angle_alpha   90.00
_cell.angle_beta   90.00
_cell.angle_gamma   90.00
#
_symmetry.space_group_name_H-M   'P 1'
#
loop_
_entity.id
_entity.type
_entity.pdbx_description
1 polymer ?
#
loop_
_entity_poly.entity_id
_entity_poly.type
_entity_poly.pdbx_seq_one_letter_code
_entity_poly.pdbx_strand_id
1 'polypeptide(L)' 'MSLLLLNREIGILEFNSRVLAQAEDPKIPLLERIRFLSIVSSNLDEFFEIRMSGIKEQLIDNPLKVGAD' A
#
# COMPACT_ATOMS: atom_id res chain seq x y z
N MET A 1 22.75 -1.87 14.03
CA MET A 1 22.20 -0.78 13.20
C MET A 1 22.15 -1.25 11.75
N SER A 2 21.40 -2.32 11.47
CA SER A 2 21.08 -2.71 10.10
C SER A 2 19.83 -1.95 9.72
N LEU A 3 19.97 -0.98 8.82
CA LEU A 3 18.87 -0.42 8.05
C LEU A 3 18.25 -1.60 7.29
N LEU A 4 17.36 -2.34 7.94
CA LEU A 4 16.40 -3.21 7.27
C LEU A 4 15.62 -2.25 6.39
N LEU A 5 15.92 -2.29 5.10
CA LEU A 5 15.10 -1.64 4.09
C LEU A 5 13.66 -2.07 4.39
N LEU A 6 12.80 -1.10 4.70
CA LEU A 6 11.38 -1.37 4.88
C LEU A 6 10.92 -2.02 3.59
N ASN A 7 10.37 -3.24 3.68
CA ASN A 7 9.78 -3.92 2.55
C ASN A 7 8.86 -2.93 1.81
N ARG A 8 9.14 -2.73 0.53
CA ARG A 8 8.51 -1.69 -0.28
C ARG A 8 6.99 -1.78 -0.25
N GLU A 9 6.46 -2.99 -0.28
CA GLU A 9 5.02 -3.25 -0.29
C GLU A 9 4.37 -2.85 1.03
N ILE A 10 5.02 -3.15 2.17
CA ILE A 10 4.60 -2.64 3.48
C ILE A 10 4.62 -1.11 3.48
N GLY A 11 5.65 -0.48 2.92
CA GLY A 11 5.73 0.99 2.82
C GLY A 11 4.58 1.60 2.03
N ILE A 12 4.14 0.94 0.94
CA ILE A 12 2.97 1.36 0.15
C ILE A 12 1.68 1.22 0.96
N LEU A 13 1.52 0.14 1.73
CA LEU A 13 0.35 -0.06 2.59
C LEU A 13 0.29 0.97 3.72
N GLU A 14 1.42 1.25 4.38
CA GLU A 14 1.49 2.29 5.41
C GLU A 14 1.21 3.69 4.85
N PHE A 15 1.67 3.98 3.64
CA PHE A 15 1.32 5.21 2.95
C PHE A 15 -0.20 5.31 2.73
N ASN A 16 -0.83 4.28 2.18
CA ASN A 16 -2.27 4.27 1.95
C ASN A 16 -3.07 4.37 3.26
N SER A 17 -2.58 3.77 4.35
CA SER A 17 -3.18 3.92 5.68
C SER A 17 -3.18 5.38 6.15
N ARG A 18 -2.10 6.13 5.92
CA ARG A 18 -2.05 7.58 6.24
C ARG A 18 -3.00 8.41 5.38
N VAL A 19 -3.18 8.05 4.11
CA VAL A 19 -4.16 8.71 3.23
C VAL A 19 -5.59 8.39 3.67
N LEU A 20 -5.87 7.14 4.06
CA LEU A 20 -7.17 6.73 4.59
C LEU A 20 -7.52 7.48 5.88
N ALA A 21 -6.53 7.70 6.76
CA ALA A 21 -6.74 8.50 7.97
C ALA A 21 -7.23 9.93 7.68
N GLN A 22 -6.88 10.51 6.51
CA GLN A 22 -7.44 11.81 6.09
C GLN A 22 -8.93 11.68 5.72
N ALA A 23 -9.35 10.58 5.11
CA ALA A 23 -10.76 10.35 4.80
C ALA A 23 -11.62 10.14 6.07
N GLU A 24 -11.01 9.66 7.15
CA GLU A 24 -11.69 9.42 8.44
C GLU A 24 -11.78 10.67 9.32
N ASP A 25 -10.90 11.66 9.14
CA ASP A 25 -10.89 12.87 9.98
C ASP A 25 -12.14 13.74 9.75
N PRO A 26 -13.02 13.90 10.76
CA PRO A 26 -14.23 14.72 10.63
C PRO A 26 -13.92 16.23 10.50
N LYS A 27 -12.68 16.68 10.76
CA LYS A 27 -12.26 18.07 10.55
C LYS A 27 -12.01 18.40 9.08
N ILE A 28 -11.81 17.39 8.23
CA ILE A 28 -11.65 17.58 6.79
C ILE A 28 -13.05 17.71 6.16
N PRO A 29 -13.29 18.66 5.24
CA PRO A 29 -14.61 18.80 4.63
C PRO A 29 -14.99 17.53 3.84
N LEU A 30 -16.29 17.28 3.76
CA LEU A 30 -16.84 16.00 3.30
C LEU A 30 -16.36 15.62 1.88
N LEU A 31 -16.24 16.60 0.98
CA LEU A 31 -15.84 16.35 -0.40
C LEU A 31 -14.37 15.91 -0.49
N GLU A 32 -13.50 16.50 0.31
CA GLU A 32 -12.08 16.16 0.41
C GLU A 32 -11.90 14.77 1.02
N ARG A 33 -12.72 14.40 2.00
CA ARG A 33 -12.73 13.04 2.56
C ARG A 33 -13.11 11.99 1.52
N ILE A 34 -14.13 12.28 0.70
CA ILE A 34 -14.51 11.41 -0.42
C ILE A 34 -13.36 11.31 -1.42
N ARG A 35 -12.67 12.42 -1.71
CA ARG A 35 -11.49 12.41 -2.60
C ARG A 35 -10.38 11.53 -2.05
N PHE A 36 -10.05 11.62 -0.76
CA PHE A 36 -9.06 10.74 -0.13
C PHE A 36 -9.49 9.27 -0.20
N LEU A 37 -10.77 8.98 0.02
CA LEU A 37 -11.30 7.63 -0.11
C LEU A 37 -11.16 7.08 -1.54
N SER A 38 -11.46 7.88 -2.55
CA SER A 38 -11.23 7.51 -3.96
C SER A 38 -9.76 7.27 -4.27
N ILE A 39 -8.85 8.11 -3.75
CA ILE A 39 -7.40 7.93 -3.92
C ILE A 39 -6.95 6.60 -3.31
N VAL A 40 -7.36 6.28 -2.08
CA VAL A 40 -7.03 5.02 -1.43
C VAL A 40 -7.56 3.84 -2.24
N SER A 41 -8.81 3.90 -2.71
CA SER A 41 -9.40 2.85 -3.55
C SER A 41 -8.55 2.59 -4.79
N SER A 42 -8.26 3.62 -5.59
CA SER A 42 -7.49 3.46 -6.83
C SER A 42 -6.06 2.97 -6.58
N ASN A 43 -5.40 3.42 -5.51
CA ASN A 43 -4.07 2.95 -5.15
C ASN A 43 -4.08 1.47 -4.72
N LEU A 44 -5.11 1.04 -4.00
CA LEU A 44 -5.25 -0.35 -3.59
C LEU A 44 -5.57 -1.25 -4.78
N ASP A 45 -6.39 -0.81 -5.72
CA ASP A 45 -6.66 -1.54 -6.96
C ASP A 45 -5.34 -1.80 -7.72
N GLU A 46 -4.51 -0.77 -7.94
CA GLU A 46 -3.19 -0.94 -8.57
C GLU A 46 -2.27 -1.88 -7.76
N PHE A 47 -2.28 -1.74 -6.43
CA PHE A 47 -1.48 -2.60 -5.56
C PHE A 47 -1.87 -4.08 -5.71
N PHE A 48 -3.15 -4.39 -5.72
CA PHE A 48 -3.60 -5.79 -5.83
C PHE A 48 -3.42 -6.35 -7.24
N GLU A 49 -3.71 -5.55 -8.28
CA GLU A 49 -3.60 -5.99 -9.67
C GLU A 49 -2.14 -6.22 -10.09
N ILE A 50 -1.25 -5.30 -9.71
CA ILE A 50 0.13 -5.29 -10.21
C ILE A 50 1.08 -5.88 -9.16
N ARG A 51 1.10 -5.32 -7.94
CA ARG A 51 2.12 -5.65 -6.93
C ARG A 51 1.90 -7.02 -6.32
N MET A 52 0.70 -7.30 -5.82
CA MET A 52 0.39 -8.58 -5.20
C MET A 52 0.47 -9.75 -6.19
N SER A 53 0.10 -9.52 -7.45
CA SER A 53 0.28 -10.52 -8.51
C SER A 53 1.76 -10.87 -8.70
N GLY A 54 2.64 -9.86 -8.80
CA GLY A 54 4.08 -10.07 -8.92
C GLY A 54 4.71 -10.77 -7.70
N ILE A 55 4.26 -10.46 -6.48
CA ILE A 55 4.73 -11.17 -5.27
C ILE A 55 4.34 -12.65 -5.31
N LYS A 56 3.10 -12.96 -5.74
CA LYS A 56 2.64 -14.35 -5.86
C LYS A 56 3.47 -15.14 -6.87
N GLU A 57 3.78 -14.53 -8.01
CA GLU A 57 4.65 -15.14 -9.02
C GLU A 57 6.06 -15.40 -8.46
N GLN A 58 6.65 -14.41 -7.78
CA GLN A 58 7.96 -14.58 -7.11
C GLN A 58 7.95 -15.67 -6.03
N LEU A 59 6.85 -15.81 -5.27
CA LEU A 59 6.69 -16.89 -4.29
C LEU A 59 6.62 -18.28 -4.92
N ILE A 60 5.98 -18.38 -6.09
CA ILE A 60 5.90 -19.64 -6.85
C ILE A 60 7.28 -19.99 -7.40
N ASP A 61 8.01 -19.02 -7.96
CA ASP A 61 9.31 -19.24 -8.59
C ASP A 61 10.45 -19.43 -7.59
N ASN A 62 10.44 -18.69 -6.47
CA ASN A 62 11.46 -18.79 -5.43
C ASN A 62 10.91 -18.40 -4.04
N PRO A 63 10.40 -19.36 -3.27
CA PRO A 63 9.74 -19.10 -1.98
C PRO A 63 10.66 -18.52 -0.89
N LEU A 64 11.98 -18.46 -1.10
CA LEU A 64 12.94 -17.92 -0.13
C LEU A 64 13.38 -16.47 -0.40
N LYS A 65 12.92 -15.84 -1.49
CA LYS A 65 13.43 -14.52 -1.92
C LYS A 65 12.54 -13.33 -1.51
N VAL A 66 11.44 -13.57 -0.82
CA VAL A 66 10.48 -12.52 -0.46
C VAL A 66 11.05 -11.66 0.68
N GLY A 67 11.13 -10.35 0.45
CA GLY A 67 11.56 -9.36 1.44
C GLY A 67 13.05 -9.02 1.45
N ALA A 68 13.80 -9.42 0.41
CA ALA A 68 15.18 -8.99 0.19
C ALA A 68 15.23 -7.87 -0.85
N ASP A 69 14.64 -6.73 -0.51
CA ASP A 69 14.86 -5.44 -1.14
C ASP A 69 15.89 -4.63 -0.34
#